data_AF-A0A836V5W0-F1
#
_entry.id   AF-A0A836V5W0-F1
#
_cell.length_a   1.000
_cell.length_b   1.000
_cell.length_c   1.000
_cell.angle_alpha   90.00
_cell.angle_beta   90.00
_cell.angle_gamma   90.00
#
_symmetry.space_group_name_H-M   'P 1'
#
loop_
_entity.id
_entity.type
_entity.pdbx_description
1 polymer ?
#
loop_
_entity_poly.entity_id
_entity_poly.type
_entity_poly.pdbx_seq_one_letter_code
_entity_poly.pdbx_strand_id
1 'polypeptide(L)'
;MNIKSVGDAVSAMMGEPEIVTMLKEDHRKVEGLFAEFESARTSRQRKSLIDKFVTELTIHATLEEQIVYPPIMREEEDGAKEAYEEHHVVKGLLRELSKMDGSEENVKAKVKVLSELIQHHVKEEEGELLPKLKETGEDLDMMAETVKKHKMRMLNKSKTTAVKHRKAS
;
A
#
# COMPACT_ATOMS: atom_id res chain seq x y z
N MET A 1 12.65 -28.76 1.41
CA MET A 1 13.01 -27.56 0.62
C MET A 1 14.26 -27.90 -0.16
N ASN A 2 14.22 -27.77 -1.49
CA ASN A 2 15.30 -28.21 -2.37
C ASN A 2 16.13 -26.98 -2.75
N ILE A 3 17.18 -26.69 -1.99
CA ILE A 3 18.04 -25.52 -2.19
C ILE A 3 19.00 -25.85 -3.34
N LYS A 4 18.87 -25.18 -4.49
CA LYS A 4 19.61 -25.51 -5.72
C LYS A 4 20.94 -24.76 -5.86
N SER A 5 21.26 -23.82 -4.97
CA SER A 5 22.49 -23.02 -5.05
C SER A 5 22.94 -22.50 -3.69
N VAL A 6 24.25 -22.27 -3.54
CA VAL A 6 24.84 -21.55 -2.39
C VAL A 6 24.30 -20.11 -2.32
N GLY A 7 23.95 -19.49 -3.46
CA GLY A 7 23.31 -18.18 -3.51
C GLY A 7 21.91 -18.18 -2.89
N ASP A 8 21.10 -19.21 -3.17
CA ASP A 8 19.77 -19.37 -2.59
C ASP A 8 19.85 -19.60 -1.07
N ALA A 9 20.89 -20.33 -0.62
CA ALA A 9 21.14 -20.58 0.80
C ALA A 9 21.55 -19.30 1.56
N VAL A 10 22.38 -18.43 0.96
CA VAL A 10 22.81 -17.17 1.57
C VAL A 10 21.66 -16.16 1.63
N SER A 11 20.83 -16.08 0.58
CA SER A 11 19.62 -15.25 0.55
C SER A 11 18.58 -15.68 1.60
N ALA A 12 18.53 -16.98 1.94
CA ALA A 12 17.67 -17.51 2.99
C ALA A 12 18.21 -17.32 4.42
N MET A 13 19.52 -17.06 4.61
CA MET A 13 20.11 -16.78 5.93
C MET A 13 19.99 -15.31 6.35
N MET A 14 19.78 -14.41 5.39
CA MET A 14 19.45 -13.00 5.65
C MET A 14 17.92 -12.88 5.75
N GLY A 15 17.42 -12.29 6.83
CA GLY A 15 15.99 -12.04 6.99
C GLY A 15 15.40 -11.24 5.83
N GLU A 16 14.07 -11.17 5.74
CA GLU A 16 13.40 -10.31 4.77
C GLU A 16 13.87 -8.84 4.96
N PRO A 17 14.25 -8.11 3.89
CA PRO A 17 14.69 -6.72 4.02
C PRO A 17 13.63 -5.88 4.74
N GLU A 18 14.07 -4.91 5.56
CA GLU A 18 13.15 -4.07 6.34
C GLU A 18 12.14 -3.37 5.43
N ILE A 19 12.58 -2.85 4.26
CA ILE A 19 11.68 -2.23 3.28
C ILE A 19 10.56 -3.16 2.81
N VAL A 20 10.86 -4.43 2.51
CA VAL A 20 9.86 -5.41 2.09
C VAL A 20 8.91 -5.73 3.24
N THR A 21 9.45 -5.90 4.45
CA THR A 21 8.66 -6.14 5.66
C THR A 21 7.67 -4.99 5.90
N MET A 22 8.12 -3.74 5.77
CA MET A 22 7.30 -2.55 5.97
C MET A 22 6.15 -2.41 4.97
N LEU A 23 6.36 -2.77 3.69
CA LEU A 23 5.32 -2.73 2.66
C LEU A 23 4.26 -3.80 2.92
N LYS A 24 4.69 -5.04 3.26
CA LYS A 24 3.78 -6.12 3.67
C LYS A 24 2.98 -5.76 4.93
N GLU A 25 3.59 -5.08 5.89
CA GLU A 25 2.88 -4.58 7.07
C GLU A 25 1.79 -3.56 6.70
N ASP A 26 2.02 -2.71 5.69
CA ASP A 26 1.00 -1.81 5.15
C ASP A 26 -0.14 -2.59 4.49
N HIS A 27 0.15 -3.62 3.70
CA HIS A 27 -0.88 -4.49 3.11
C HIS A 27 -1.78 -5.09 4.18
N ARG A 28 -1.19 -5.75 5.18
CA ARG A 28 -1.95 -6.39 6.27
C ARG A 28 -2.75 -5.38 7.07
N LYS A 29 -2.24 -4.17 7.25
CA LYS A 29 -2.98 -3.08 7.88
C LYS A 29 -4.21 -2.68 7.06
N VAL A 30 -4.08 -2.52 5.74
CA VAL A 30 -5.23 -2.16 4.89
C VAL A 30 -6.25 -3.30 4.80
N GLU A 31 -5.81 -4.56 4.70
CA GLU A 31 -6.69 -5.73 4.79
C GLU A 31 -7.52 -5.72 6.08
N GLY A 32 -6.88 -5.42 7.21
CA GLY A 32 -7.57 -5.25 8.50
C GLY A 32 -8.61 -4.13 8.48
N LEU A 33 -8.29 -2.99 7.85
CA LEU A 33 -9.24 -1.88 7.69
C LEU A 33 -10.46 -2.26 6.83
N PHE A 34 -10.29 -3.09 5.80
CA PHE A 34 -11.42 -3.61 5.02
C PHE A 34 -12.28 -4.56 5.83
N ALA A 35 -11.68 -5.47 6.61
CA ALA A 35 -12.42 -6.35 7.51
C ALA A 35 -13.21 -5.57 8.59
N GLU A 36 -12.61 -4.53 9.16
CA GLU A 36 -13.31 -3.60 10.06
C GLU A 36 -14.47 -2.90 9.36
N PHE A 37 -14.31 -2.51 8.09
CA PHE A 37 -15.34 -1.84 7.29
C PHE A 37 -16.55 -2.75 7.03
N GLU A 38 -16.33 -4.03 6.74
CA GLU A 38 -17.42 -5.01 6.56
C GLU A 38 -18.28 -5.14 7.82
N SER A 39 -17.65 -5.03 8.99
CA SER A 39 -18.32 -5.10 10.30
C SER A 39 -18.99 -3.79 10.73
N ALA A 40 -18.73 -2.68 10.05
CA ALA A 40 -19.20 -1.36 10.45
C ALA A 40 -20.72 -1.18 10.27
N ARG A 41 -21.39 -0.75 11.34
CA ARG A 41 -22.87 -0.64 11.38
C ARG A 41 -23.37 0.76 11.06
N THR A 42 -22.61 1.79 11.42
CA THR A 42 -23.00 3.19 11.23
C THR A 42 -22.28 3.85 10.06
N SER A 43 -22.89 4.87 9.45
CA SER A 43 -22.24 5.70 8.42
C SER A 43 -20.99 6.39 8.97
N ARG A 44 -21.05 6.88 10.22
CA ARG A 44 -19.90 7.48 10.90
C ARG A 44 -18.70 6.51 11.03
N GLN A 45 -18.95 5.26 11.40
CA GLN A 45 -17.88 4.24 11.45
C GLN A 45 -17.30 3.98 10.06
N ARG A 46 -18.17 3.80 9.05
CA ARG A 46 -17.76 3.60 7.66
C ARG A 46 -16.91 4.77 7.16
N LYS A 47 -17.36 6.01 7.38
CA LYS A 47 -16.60 7.22 7.03
C LYS A 47 -15.24 7.25 7.70
N SER A 48 -15.18 6.98 9.00
CA SER A 48 -13.90 6.95 9.70
C SER A 48 -12.95 5.88 9.16
N LEU A 49 -13.46 4.75 8.69
CA LEU A 49 -12.65 3.69 8.08
C LEU A 49 -12.21 4.05 6.66
N ILE A 50 -13.11 4.65 5.87
CA ILE A 50 -12.81 5.21 4.56
C ILE A 50 -11.66 6.21 4.65
N ASP A 51 -11.74 7.16 5.57
CA ASP A 51 -10.69 8.17 5.73
C ASP A 51 -9.33 7.54 6.11
N LYS A 52 -9.35 6.45 6.90
CA LYS A 52 -8.14 5.69 7.24
C LYS A 52 -7.56 5.01 6.01
N PHE A 53 -8.29 4.11 5.33
CA PHE A 53 -7.69 3.39 4.21
C PHE A 53 -7.40 4.29 3.00
N VAL A 54 -8.13 5.39 2.81
CA VAL A 54 -7.77 6.43 1.82
C VAL A 54 -6.40 7.03 2.16
N THR A 55 -6.14 7.34 3.43
CA THR A 55 -4.84 7.87 3.86
C THR A 55 -3.73 6.82 3.67
N GLU A 56 -3.93 5.60 4.17
CA GLU A 56 -2.93 4.54 4.12
C GLU A 56 -2.58 4.16 2.68
N LEU A 57 -3.57 3.86 1.84
CA LEU A 57 -3.35 3.48 0.44
C LEU A 57 -2.74 4.60 -0.40
N THR A 58 -3.13 5.86 -0.15
CA THR A 58 -2.51 6.99 -0.86
C THR A 58 -1.02 7.11 -0.52
N ILE A 59 -0.67 6.93 0.76
CA ILE A 59 0.73 7.01 1.22
C ILE A 59 1.53 5.85 0.66
N HIS A 60 1.02 4.63 0.82
CA HIS A 60 1.63 3.39 0.37
C HIS A 60 1.93 3.42 -1.15
N ALA A 61 0.91 3.64 -1.97
CA ALA A 61 1.08 3.75 -3.42
C ALA A 61 2.06 4.87 -3.82
N THR A 62 2.12 5.98 -3.08
CA THR A 62 3.11 7.04 -3.37
C THR A 62 4.54 6.58 -3.08
N LEU A 63 4.75 5.80 -2.03
CA LEU A 63 6.08 5.32 -1.64
C LEU A 63 6.59 4.30 -2.65
N GLU A 64 5.73 3.38 -3.08
CA GLU A 64 6.08 2.39 -4.11
C GLU A 64 6.46 3.05 -5.42
N GLU A 65 5.58 3.91 -5.94
CA GLU A 65 5.78 4.58 -7.22
C GLU A 65 7.03 5.47 -7.27
N GLN A 66 7.42 6.06 -6.14
CA GLN A 66 8.54 7.00 -6.07
C GLN A 66 9.86 6.34 -5.70
N ILE A 67 9.83 5.21 -4.98
CA ILE A 67 11.03 4.64 -4.35
C ILE A 67 11.22 3.18 -4.74
N VAL A 68 10.16 2.38 -4.76
CA VAL A 68 10.25 0.91 -4.88
C VAL A 68 10.22 0.46 -6.35
N TYR A 69 9.25 0.95 -7.13
CA TYR A 69 9.10 0.57 -8.53
C TYR A 69 10.22 1.06 -9.46
N PRO A 70 10.79 2.27 -9.30
CA PRO A 70 11.84 2.74 -10.19
C PRO A 70 13.04 1.79 -10.33
N PRO A 71 13.62 1.23 -9.24
CA PRO A 71 14.70 0.24 -9.38
C PRO A 71 14.21 -1.12 -9.90
N ILE A 72 12.99 -1.56 -9.55
CA ILE A 72 12.40 -2.83 -10.03
C ILE A 72 12.15 -2.81 -11.54
N MET A 73 11.81 -1.65 -12.10
CA MET A 73 11.53 -1.49 -13.54
C MET A 73 12.70 -1.89 -14.46
N ARG A 74 13.92 -2.00 -13.93
CA ARG A 74 15.09 -2.54 -14.66
C ARG A 74 15.10 -4.06 -14.76
N GLU A 75 14.46 -4.73 -13.80
CA GLU A 75 14.44 -6.20 -13.66
C GLU A 75 13.10 -6.80 -14.12
N GLU A 76 11.98 -6.10 -13.89
CA GLU A 76 10.62 -6.52 -14.22
C GLU A 76 9.78 -5.31 -14.67
N GLU A 77 9.96 -4.92 -15.94
CA GLU A 77 9.36 -3.70 -16.50
C GLU A 77 7.84 -3.82 -16.65
N ASP A 78 7.34 -4.94 -17.17
CA ASP A 78 5.92 -5.11 -17.48
C ASP A 78 5.10 -5.21 -16.19
N GLY A 79 5.55 -6.02 -15.23
CA GLY A 79 4.89 -6.10 -13.92
C GLY A 79 4.90 -4.76 -13.17
N ALA A 80 6.01 -4.01 -13.21
CA ALA A 80 6.03 -2.68 -12.60
C ALA A 80 5.05 -1.70 -13.28
N LYS A 81 4.94 -1.73 -14.62
CA LYS A 81 3.96 -0.91 -15.36
C LYS A 81 2.52 -1.29 -15.02
N GLU A 82 2.23 -2.58 -14.91
CA GLU A 82 0.92 -3.07 -14.50
C GLU A 82 0.54 -2.52 -13.11
N ALA A 83 1.46 -2.62 -12.14
CA ALA A 83 1.26 -2.06 -10.80
C ALA A 83 0.98 -0.54 -10.81
N TYR A 84 1.65 0.25 -11.66
CA TYR A 84 1.35 1.68 -11.83
C TYR A 84 -0.09 1.92 -12.33
N GLU A 85 -0.58 1.11 -13.26
CA GLU A 85 -1.95 1.24 -13.77
C GLU A 85 -3.00 0.76 -12.75
N GLU A 86 -2.72 -0.31 -12.00
CA GLU A 86 -3.55 -0.72 -10.86
C GLU A 86 -3.66 0.42 -9.83
N HIS A 87 -2.54 1.05 -9.47
CA HIS A 87 -2.52 2.22 -8.59
C HIS A 87 -3.33 3.38 -9.16
N HIS A 88 -3.29 3.62 -10.47
CA HIS A 88 -4.08 4.66 -11.11
C HIS A 88 -5.58 4.44 -10.87
N VAL A 89 -6.06 3.21 -11.09
CA VAL A 89 -7.46 2.82 -10.88
C VAL A 89 -7.84 2.93 -9.40
N VAL A 90 -7.02 2.38 -8.51
CA VAL A 90 -7.19 2.46 -7.05
C VAL A 90 -7.31 3.91 -6.60
N LYS A 91 -6.39 4.79 -7.01
CA LYS A 91 -6.43 6.23 -6.66
C LYS A 91 -7.69 6.91 -7.19
N GLY A 92 -8.23 6.48 -8.32
CA GLY A 92 -9.55 6.90 -8.81
C GLY A 92 -10.65 6.63 -7.79
N LEU A 93 -10.77 5.37 -7.35
CA LEU A 93 -11.74 4.97 -6.33
C LEU A 93 -11.53 5.68 -4.99
N LEU A 94 -10.28 5.86 -4.55
CA LEU A 94 -9.97 6.59 -3.32
C LEU A 94 -10.43 8.05 -3.40
N ARG A 95 -10.27 8.71 -4.55
CA ARG A 95 -10.76 10.09 -4.75
C ARG A 95 -12.27 10.16 -4.64
N GLU A 96 -13.00 9.19 -5.17
CA GLU A 96 -14.46 9.12 -5.03
C GLU A 96 -14.88 8.88 -3.58
N LEU A 97 -14.31 7.85 -2.94
CA LEU A 97 -14.60 7.47 -1.56
C LEU A 97 -14.26 8.59 -0.57
N SER A 98 -13.21 9.38 -0.81
CA SER A 98 -12.82 10.50 0.04
C SER A 98 -13.93 11.56 0.19
N LYS A 99 -14.79 11.69 -0.83
CA LYS A 99 -15.90 12.66 -0.89
C LYS A 99 -17.20 12.12 -0.29
N MET A 100 -17.26 10.83 0.02
CA MET A 100 -18.45 10.17 0.57
C MET A 100 -18.52 10.32 2.09
N ASP A 101 -19.73 10.32 2.64
CA ASP A 101 -20.01 10.40 4.08
C ASP A 101 -20.32 9.03 4.73
N GLY A 102 -20.35 7.96 3.93
CA GLY A 102 -20.54 6.59 4.38
C GLY A 102 -22.01 6.18 4.50
N SER A 103 -22.96 7.06 4.17
CA SER A 103 -24.40 6.75 4.14
C SER A 103 -24.90 6.32 2.77
N GLU A 104 -24.15 6.60 1.71
CA GLU A 104 -24.57 6.36 0.33
C GLU A 104 -24.69 4.86 0.03
N GLU A 105 -25.71 4.48 -0.74
CA GLU A 105 -26.03 3.07 -0.99
C GLU A 105 -24.88 2.31 -1.67
N ASN A 106 -24.11 3.01 -2.51
CA ASN A 106 -23.03 2.42 -3.29
C ASN A 106 -21.67 2.36 -2.57
N VAL A 107 -21.53 2.92 -1.36
CA VAL A 107 -20.24 2.94 -0.63
C VAL A 107 -19.72 1.52 -0.43
N LYS A 108 -20.58 0.59 0.03
CA LYS A 108 -20.18 -0.80 0.27
C LYS A 108 -19.72 -1.50 -1.00
N ALA A 109 -20.42 -1.28 -2.12
CA ALA A 109 -20.03 -1.85 -3.40
C ALA A 109 -18.68 -1.29 -3.87
N LYS A 110 -18.44 0.02 -3.74
CA LYS A 110 -17.15 0.63 -4.08
C LYS A 110 -16.01 0.11 -3.22
N VAL A 111 -16.22 -0.03 -1.91
CA VAL A 111 -15.20 -0.60 -1.01
C VAL A 111 -14.95 -2.06 -1.31
N LYS A 112 -15.97 -2.83 -1.72
CA LYS A 112 -15.78 -4.21 -2.15
C LYS A 112 -14.88 -4.31 -3.39
N VAL A 113 -15.17 -3.52 -4.43
CA VAL A 113 -14.32 -3.46 -5.64
C VAL A 113 -12.91 -3.02 -5.30
N LEU A 114 -12.76 -1.98 -4.47
CA LEU A 114 -11.44 -1.52 -4.00
C LEU A 114 -10.68 -2.65 -3.29
N SER A 115 -11.34 -3.39 -2.40
CA SER A 115 -10.72 -4.50 -1.68
C SER A 115 -10.26 -5.63 -2.60
N GLU A 116 -11.01 -5.93 -3.66
CA GLU A 116 -10.64 -6.97 -4.64
C GLU A 116 -9.44 -6.55 -5.48
N LEU A 117 -9.40 -5.28 -5.92
CA LEU A 117 -8.25 -4.71 -6.62
C LEU A 117 -6.99 -4.74 -5.76
N ILE A 118 -7.09 -4.33 -4.49
CA ILE A 118 -5.95 -4.37 -3.56
C ILE A 118 -5.50 -5.80 -3.29
N GLN A 119 -6.42 -6.76 -3.13
CA GLN A 119 -6.03 -8.17 -2.94
C GLN A 119 -5.29 -8.75 -4.14
N HIS A 120 -5.68 -8.36 -5.36
CA HIS A 120 -4.99 -8.73 -6.58
C HIS A 120 -3.58 -8.15 -6.59
N HIS A 121 -3.50 -6.83 -6.44
CA HIS A 121 -2.25 -6.07 -6.39
C HIS A 121 -1.25 -6.65 -5.39
N VAL A 122 -1.68 -6.85 -4.13
CA VAL A 122 -0.83 -7.38 -3.05
C VAL A 122 -0.27 -8.76 -3.40
N LYS A 123 -1.05 -9.61 -4.07
CA LYS A 123 -0.61 -10.96 -4.44
C LYS A 123 0.49 -10.91 -5.49
N GLU A 124 0.33 -10.08 -6.52
CA GLU A 124 1.32 -9.91 -7.58
C GLU A 124 2.57 -9.20 -7.05
N GLU A 125 2.38 -8.13 -6.28
CA GLU A 125 3.51 -7.36 -5.73
C GLU A 125 4.36 -8.21 -4.77
N GLU A 126 3.74 -8.87 -3.77
CA GLU A 126 4.48 -9.69 -2.80
C GLU A 126 5.07 -10.97 -3.41
N GLY A 127 4.42 -11.51 -4.45
CA GLY A 127 4.80 -12.77 -5.09
C GLY A 127 5.84 -12.61 -6.20
N GLU A 128 5.82 -11.48 -6.89
CA GLU A 128 6.56 -11.29 -8.14
C GLU A 128 7.46 -10.05 -8.08
N LEU A 129 6.94 -8.87 -7.72
CA LEU A 129 7.71 -7.61 -7.78
C LEU A 129 8.68 -7.43 -6.61
N LEU A 130 8.23 -7.53 -5.35
CA LEU A 130 9.07 -7.33 -4.17
C LEU A 130 10.28 -8.29 -4.10
N PRO A 131 10.18 -9.57 -4.54
CA PRO A 131 11.36 -10.43 -4.68
C PRO A 131 12.43 -9.85 -5.60
N LYS A 132 12.04 -9.15 -6.68
CA LYS A 132 12.96 -8.52 -7.64
C LYS A 132 13.74 -7.37 -7.05
N LEU A 133 13.24 -6.74 -5.99
CA LEU A 133 13.95 -5.64 -5.33
C LEU A 133 15.35 -6.07 -4.85
N LYS A 134 15.53 -7.33 -4.42
CA LYS A 134 16.84 -7.90 -4.03
C LYS A 134 17.79 -8.09 -5.22
N GLU A 135 17.26 -8.23 -6.43
CA GLU A 135 18.03 -8.44 -7.66
C GLU A 135 18.56 -7.12 -8.24
N THR A 136 17.96 -5.98 -7.86
CA THR A 136 18.29 -4.64 -8.40
C THR A 136 19.68 -4.11 -8.02
N GLY A 137 20.32 -4.68 -7.00
CA GLY A 137 21.60 -4.21 -6.46
C GLY A 137 21.53 -2.90 -5.67
N GLU A 138 20.33 -2.40 -5.36
CA GLU A 138 20.14 -1.20 -4.54
C GLU A 138 20.50 -1.43 -3.05
N ASP A 139 20.81 -0.33 -2.35
CA ASP A 139 20.99 -0.33 -0.90
C ASP A 139 19.62 -0.35 -0.20
N LEU A 140 19.13 -1.56 0.09
CA LEU A 140 17.80 -1.79 0.65
C LEU A 140 17.61 -1.17 2.05
N ASP A 141 18.68 -1.03 2.83
CA ASP A 141 18.62 -0.42 4.16
C ASP A 141 18.44 1.11 4.03
N MET A 142 19.17 1.74 3.12
CA MET A 142 18.99 3.16 2.80
C MET A 142 17.63 3.45 2.17
N MET A 143 17.12 2.55 1.33
CA MET A 143 15.76 2.65 0.81
C MET A 143 14.72 2.54 1.94
N ALA A 144 14.88 1.59 2.87
CA ALA A 144 13.97 1.44 4.02
C ALA A 144 13.89 2.72 4.86
N GLU A 145 15.03 3.33 5.20
CA GLU A 145 15.06 4.59 5.94
C GLU A 145 14.41 5.74 5.14
N THR A 146 14.61 5.76 3.82
CA THR A 146 13.97 6.75 2.93
C THR A 146 12.44 6.60 2.94
N VAL A 147 11.93 5.37 2.80
CA VAL A 147 10.50 5.05 2.87
C VAL A 147 9.94 5.47 4.23
N LYS A 148 10.59 5.09 5.33
CA LYS A 148 10.18 5.41 6.70
C LYS A 148 10.06 6.92 6.93
N LYS A 149 11.06 7.69 6.51
CA LYS A 149 11.08 9.14 6.60
C LYS A 149 9.95 9.78 5.78
N HIS A 150 9.73 9.32 4.55
CA HIS A 150 8.68 9.85 3.67
C HIS A 150 7.29 9.53 4.21
N LYS A 151 7.06 8.28 4.62
CA LYS A 151 5.83 7.82 5.27
C LYS A 151 5.49 8.67 6.50
N MET A 152 6.46 8.88 7.39
CA MET A 152 6.27 9.69 8.60
C MET A 152 5.90 11.14 8.25
N ARG A 153 6.58 11.75 7.26
CA ARG A 153 6.26 13.09 6.79
C ARG A 153 4.83 13.18 6.23
N MET A 154 4.40 12.21 5.44
CA MET A 154 3.06 12.18 4.84
C MET A 154 1.97 11.96 5.90
N LEU A 155 2.18 11.05 6.85
CA LEU A 155 1.27 10.83 7.97
C LEU A 155 1.10 12.10 8.81
N ASN A 156 2.18 12.81 9.13
CA ASN A 156 2.12 14.06 9.89
C ASN A 156 1.39 15.17 9.12
N LYS A 157 1.59 15.25 7.80
CA LYS A 157 0.85 16.17 6.93
C LYS A 157 -0.64 15.84 6.91
N SER A 158 -1.01 14.56 6.76
CA SER A 158 -2.41 14.11 6.78
C SER A 158 -3.10 14.44 8.10
N LYS A 159 -2.47 14.15 9.25
CA LYS A 159 -2.99 14.51 10.58
C LYS A 159 -3.22 16.02 10.72
N THR A 160 -2.28 16.84 10.26
CA THR A 160 -2.39 18.30 10.33
C THR A 160 -3.55 18.83 9.50
N THR A 161 -3.74 18.30 8.29
CA THR A 161 -4.88 18.66 7.42
C THR A 161 -6.22 18.26 8.05
N ALA A 162 -6.31 17.03 8.60
CA ALA A 162 -7.51 16.55 9.26
C ALA A 162 -7.91 17.42 10.48
N VAL A 163 -6.93 17.88 11.28
CA VAL A 163 -7.16 18.77 12.42
C VAL A 163 -7.68 20.13 11.98
N LYS A 164 -7.14 20.70 10.89
CA LYS A 164 -7.62 21.98 10.35
C LYS A 164 -9.06 21.89 9.84
N HIS A 165 -9.42 20.80 9.15
CA HIS A 165 -10.77 20.62 8.62
C HIS A 165 -11.82 20.50 9.73
N ARG A 166 -11.51 19.77 10.81
CA ARG A 166 -12.39 19.63 11.99
C ARG A 166 -12.61 20.91 12.80
N LYS A 167 -11.71 21.89 12.70
CA LYS A 167 -11.87 23.21 13.36
C LYS A 167 -12.64 24.22 12.51
N ALA A 168 -12.86 23.91 11.23
CA ALA A 168 -13.52 24.80 10.27
C ALA A 168 -14.96 24.35 9.91
N SER A 169 -15.43 23.25 10.50
CA SER A 169 -16.81 22.74 10.43
C SER A 169 -17.48 22.86 11.79
#